data_AF-A0A0A3XE89-F1
#
_entry.id   AF-A0A0A3XE89-F1
#
_cell.length_a   1.000
_cell.length_b   1.000
_cell.length_c   1.000
_cell.angle_alpha   90.00
_cell.angle_beta   90.00
_cell.angle_gamma   90.00
#
_symmetry.space_group_name_H-M   'P 1'
#
loop_
_entity.id
_entity.type
_entity.pdbx_description
1 polymer ?
#
loop_
_entity_poly.entity_id
_entity_poly.type
_entity_poly.pdbx_seq_one_letter_code
_entity_poly.pdbx_strand_id
1 'polypeptide(L)'
;MIAIAILFVLIGIVAGAVGSIVGLGGGIFFVPALLYFANQHEPGSISPQMAAGTSLIVITVTALSSTLAYLKLKKVDKQSALLFFLGSAPGAIAGVYLNKLLQIDSFTLLFGLFQLAMFTLM
;
A
#
# COMPACT_ATOMS: atom_id res chain seq x y z
N MET A 1 1.68 22.23 -8.91
CA MET A 1 2.61 22.03 -7.76
C MET A 1 1.92 22.11 -6.39
N ILE A 2 1.41 23.26 -5.94
CA ILE A 2 0.80 23.36 -4.59
C ILE A 2 -0.52 22.56 -4.49
N ALA A 3 -1.38 22.64 -5.51
CA ALA A 3 -2.66 21.92 -5.52
C ALA A 3 -2.50 20.39 -5.46
N ILE A 4 -1.52 19.82 -6.17
CA ILE A 4 -1.26 18.37 -6.16
C ILE A 4 -0.66 17.91 -4.82
N ALA A 5 0.16 18.75 -4.18
CA ALA A 5 0.67 18.46 -2.85
C ALA A 5 -0.48 18.42 -1.81
N ILE A 6 -1.39 19.38 -1.85
CA ILE A 6 -2.59 19.40 -0.99
C ILE A 6 -3.45 18.15 -1.25
N LEU A 7 -3.64 17.78 -2.51
CA LEU A 7 -4.39 16.59 -2.88
C LEU A 7 -3.74 15.30 -2.33
N PHE A 8 -2.42 15.12 -2.45
CA PHE A 8 -1.74 13.97 -1.88
C PHE A 8 -1.79 13.94 -0.36
N VAL A 9 -1.77 15.09 0.31
CA VAL A 9 -1.98 15.17 1.76
C VAL A 9 -3.39 14.70 2.14
N LEU A 10 -4.42 15.18 1.44
CA LEU A 10 -5.81 14.75 1.66
C LEU A 10 -5.99 13.25 1.41
N ILE A 11 -5.46 12.75 0.30
CA ILE A 11 -5.47 11.31 -0.01
C ILE A 11 -4.74 10.55 1.09
N GLY A 12 -3.59 11.01 1.55
CA GLY A 12 -2.83 10.35 2.61
C GLY A 12 -3.59 10.28 3.93
N ILE A 13 -4.29 11.35 4.31
CA ILE A 13 -5.12 11.37 5.52
C ILE A 13 -6.28 10.39 5.38
N VAL A 14 -7.03 10.44 4.27
CA VAL A 14 -8.22 9.61 4.05
C VAL A 14 -7.83 8.13 3.87
N ALA A 15 -6.90 7.84 2.96
CA ALA A 15 -6.42 6.49 2.70
C ALA A 15 -5.73 5.88 3.92
N GLY A 16 -4.96 6.67 4.66
CA GLY A 16 -4.33 6.24 5.90
C GLY A 16 -5.38 5.90 6.97
N ALA A 17 -6.35 6.79 7.21
CA ALA A 17 -7.41 6.55 8.19
C ALA A 17 -8.26 5.32 7.83
N VAL A 18 -8.76 5.25 6.60
CA VAL A 18 -9.56 4.11 6.12
C VAL A 18 -8.73 2.83 6.14
N GLY A 19 -7.50 2.88 5.61
CA GLY A 19 -6.58 1.75 5.56
C GLY A 19 -6.22 1.20 6.95
N SER A 20 -6.07 2.07 7.95
CA SER A 20 -5.82 1.70 9.35
C SER A 20 -7.04 1.10 10.05
N ILE A 21 -8.26 1.53 9.70
CA ILE A 21 -9.49 0.97 10.25
C ILE A 21 -9.74 -0.42 9.67
N VAL A 22 -9.59 -0.57 8.36
CA VAL A 22 -9.81 -1.84 7.65
C VAL A 22 -8.67 -2.84 7.94
N GLY A 23 -7.50 -2.37 8.36
CA GLY A 23 -6.35 -3.22 8.69
C GLY A 23 -5.48 -3.61 7.48
N LEU A 24 -5.70 -2.98 6.32
CA LEU A 24 -4.98 -3.23 5.07
C LEU A 24 -3.79 -2.28 4.85
N GLY A 25 -3.61 -1.28 5.71
CA GLY A 25 -2.50 -0.31 5.61
C GLY A 25 -2.64 0.73 4.48
N GLY A 26 -3.77 0.75 3.77
CA GLY A 26 -4.12 1.80 2.80
C GLY A 26 -3.46 1.68 1.43
N GLY A 27 -2.63 0.65 1.19
CA GLY A 27 -1.90 0.44 -0.08
C GLY A 27 -2.79 0.38 -1.31
N ILE A 28 -3.98 -0.18 -1.15
CA ILE A 28 -5.03 -0.23 -2.19
C ILE A 28 -5.43 1.16 -2.69
N PHE A 29 -5.30 2.20 -1.86
CA PHE A 29 -5.62 3.57 -2.27
C PHE A 29 -4.38 4.32 -2.76
N PHE A 30 -3.22 4.10 -2.14
CA PHE A 30 -1.99 4.84 -2.45
C PHE A 30 -1.47 4.59 -3.86
N VAL A 31 -1.39 3.34 -4.30
CA VAL A 31 -0.82 3.01 -5.63
C VAL A 31 -1.64 3.60 -6.78
N PRO A 32 -2.98 3.41 -6.87
CA PRO A 32 -3.75 4.04 -7.95
C PRO A 32 -3.78 5.56 -7.84
N ALA A 33 -3.79 6.13 -6.62
CA ALA A 33 -3.70 7.58 -6.46
C ALA A 33 -2.39 8.15 -6.99
N LEU A 34 -1.25 7.53 -6.67
CA LEU A 34 0.06 7.95 -7.17
C LEU A 34 0.13 7.81 -8.69
N LEU A 35 -0.30 6.67 -9.25
CA LEU A 35 -0.29 6.47 -10.69
C LEU A 35 -1.19 7.44 -11.44
N TYR A 36 -2.41 7.67 -10.94
CA TYR A 36 -3.37 8.53 -11.62
C TYR A 36 -2.97 10.01 -11.53
N PHE A 37 -2.75 10.52 -10.31
CA PHE A 37 -2.51 11.96 -10.14
C PHE A 37 -1.12 12.41 -10.57
N ALA A 38 -0.08 11.56 -10.43
CA ALA A 38 1.26 11.92 -10.91
C ALA A 38 1.34 11.92 -12.44
N ASN A 39 0.77 10.91 -13.12
CA ASN A 39 0.80 10.85 -14.59
C ASN A 39 -0.15 11.87 -15.25
N GLN A 40 -1.19 12.35 -14.56
CA GLN A 40 -2.02 13.47 -15.03
C GLN A 40 -1.26 14.80 -15.08
N HIS A 41 -0.28 15.01 -14.19
CA HIS A 41 0.55 16.23 -14.17
C HIS A 41 1.76 16.11 -15.11
N GLU A 42 2.48 15.00 -15.03
CA GLU A 42 3.65 14.72 -15.88
C GLU A 42 3.58 13.26 -16.37
N PRO A 43 3.13 13.03 -17.63
CA PRO A 43 3.00 11.69 -18.17
C PRO A 43 4.34 10.95 -18.16
N GLY A 44 4.39 9.78 -17.52
CA GLY A 44 5.59 8.96 -17.40
C GLY A 44 6.51 9.32 -16.23
N SER A 45 6.14 10.27 -15.37
CA SER A 45 6.92 10.65 -14.18
C SER A 45 7.03 9.51 -13.16
N ILE A 46 5.97 8.71 -13.00
CA ILE A 46 5.93 7.59 -12.06
C ILE A 46 5.59 6.29 -12.76
N SER A 47 6.54 5.34 -12.69
CA SER A 47 6.31 3.95 -13.09
C SER A 47 5.49 3.20 -12.03
N PRO A 48 4.75 2.15 -12.41
CA PRO A 48 4.02 1.29 -11.47
C PRO A 48 4.89 0.72 -10.35
N GLN A 49 6.16 0.40 -10.64
CA GLN A 49 7.13 -0.08 -9.65
C GLN A 49 7.47 1.02 -8.64
N MET A 50 7.67 2.26 -9.10
CA MET A 50 7.91 3.39 -8.20
C MET A 50 6.68 3.69 -7.35
N ALA A 51 5.48 3.70 -7.93
CA ALA A 51 4.24 3.89 -7.16
C ALA A 51 4.06 2.82 -6.08
N ALA A 52 4.29 1.54 -6.43
CA ALA A 52 4.23 0.43 -5.47
C ALA A 52 5.28 0.60 -4.36
N GLY A 53 6.53 0.90 -4.70
CA GLY A 53 7.61 1.13 -3.73
C GLY A 53 7.34 2.31 -2.79
N THR A 54 6.89 3.45 -3.33
CA THR A 54 6.54 4.63 -2.52
C THR A 54 5.37 4.33 -1.59
N SER A 55 4.36 3.60 -2.05
CA SER A 55 3.23 3.22 -1.20
C SER A 55 3.65 2.36 -0.02
N LEU A 56 4.61 1.43 -0.20
CA LEU A 56 5.12 0.57 0.88
C LEU A 56 5.75 1.36 2.02
N ILE A 57 6.42 2.47 1.72
CA ILE A 57 6.98 3.37 2.75
C ILE A 57 5.83 3.96 3.59
N VAL A 58 4.78 4.45 2.94
CA VAL A 58 3.62 5.03 3.63
C VAL A 58 2.87 3.97 4.43
N ILE A 59 2.66 2.79 3.86
CA ILE A 59 2.03 1.64 4.54
C ILE A 59 2.84 1.24 5.77
N THR A 60 4.17 1.22 5.69
CA THR A 60 5.03 0.86 6.83
C THR A 60 4.85 1.82 7.99
N VAL A 61 4.85 3.13 7.71
CA VAL A 61 4.66 4.16 8.73
C VAL A 61 3.26 4.09 9.35
N THR A 62 2.23 3.96 8.51
CA THR A 62 0.83 3.89 8.98
C THR A 62 0.55 2.60 9.74
N ALA A 63 1.08 1.45 9.31
CA ALA A 63 0.97 0.18 9.99
C ALA A 63 1.69 0.21 11.35
N LEU A 64 2.89 0.78 11.43
CA LEU A 64 3.62 0.94 12.69
C LEU A 64 2.83 1.82 13.67
N SER A 65 2.35 2.97 13.20
CA SER A 65 1.53 3.90 14.00
C SER A 65 0.26 3.21 14.53
N SER A 66 -0.46 2.50 13.66
CA SER A 66 -1.67 1.77 14.01
C SER A 66 -1.37 0.65 15.02
N THR A 67 -0.33 -0.13 14.79
CA THR A 67 0.11 -1.20 15.69
C THR A 67 0.40 -0.68 17.08
N LEU A 68 1.16 0.43 17.19
CA LEU A 68 1.45 1.07 18.47
C LEU A 68 0.18 1.56 19.17
N ALA A 69 -0.78 2.13 18.43
CA ALA A 69 -2.05 2.57 18.98
C ALA A 69 -2.88 1.39 19.53
N TYR A 70 -3.04 0.31 18.74
CA TYR A 70 -3.80 -0.87 19.17
C TYR A 70 -3.13 -1.64 20.31
N LEU A 71 -1.79 -1.67 20.36
CA LEU A 71 -1.03 -2.23 21.47
C LEU A 71 -1.29 -1.46 22.78
N LYS A 72 -1.28 -0.13 22.73
CA LYS A 72 -1.61 0.72 23.88
C LYS A 72 -3.04 0.48 24.38
N LEU A 73 -3.97 0.22 23.45
CA LEU A 73 -5.36 -0.13 23.78
C LEU A 73 -5.55 -1.57 24.27
N LYS A 74 -4.48 -2.38 24.33
CA LYS A 74 -4.53 -3.82 24.68
C LYS A 74 -5.52 -4.64 23.84
N LYS A 75 -5.75 -4.23 22.59
CA LYS A 75 -6.67 -4.90 21.64
C LYS A 75 -5.97 -5.90 20.72
N VAL A 76 -4.67 -6.10 20.88
CA VAL A 76 -3.86 -6.96 20.01
C VAL A 76 -3.72 -8.35 20.62
N ASP A 77 -4.20 -9.36 19.91
CA ASP A 77 -3.84 -10.75 20.17
C ASP A 77 -2.44 -11.04 19.61
N LYS A 78 -1.48 -11.22 20.51
CA LYS A 78 -0.07 -11.45 20.16
C LYS A 78 0.15 -12.81 19.50
N GLN A 79 -0.68 -13.81 19.80
CA GLN A 79 -0.52 -15.15 19.23
C GLN A 79 -0.91 -15.15 17.76
N SER A 80 -2.09 -14.60 17.44
CA SER A 80 -2.51 -14.39 16.05
C SER A 80 -1.54 -13.48 15.30
N ALA A 81 -1.08 -12.38 15.91
CA ALA A 81 -0.11 -11.47 15.30
C ALA A 81 1.18 -12.18 14.88
N LEU A 82 1.70 -13.08 15.73
CA LEU A 82 2.91 -13.85 15.42
C LEU A 82 2.69 -14.84 14.27
N LEU A 83 1.54 -15.54 14.26
CA LEU A 83 1.18 -16.46 13.17
C LEU A 83 1.08 -15.73 11.83
N PHE A 84 0.40 -14.58 11.80
CA PHE A 84 0.30 -13.75 10.61
C PHE A 84 1.68 -13.25 10.17
N PHE A 85 2.52 -12.79 11.10
CA PHE A 85 3.87 -12.33 10.79
C PHE A 85 4.74 -13.42 10.17
N LEU A 86 4.70 -14.64 10.72
CA LEU A 86 5.47 -15.77 10.19
C LEU A 86 5.02 -16.18 8.79
N GLY A 87 3.74 -16.00 8.43
CA GLY A 87 3.26 -16.21 7.06
C GLY A 87 3.58 -15.03 6.14
N SER A 88 3.31 -13.81 6.58
CA SER A 88 3.35 -12.62 5.74
C SER A 88 4.77 -12.11 5.51
N ALA A 89 5.68 -12.19 6.49
CA ALA A 89 7.03 -11.64 6.37
C ALA A 89 7.88 -12.39 5.33
N PRO A 90 7.97 -13.74 5.34
CA PRO A 90 8.66 -14.48 4.28
C PRO A 90 7.97 -14.30 2.93
N GLY A 91 6.63 -14.28 2.91
CA GLY A 91 5.86 -14.06 1.68
C GLY A 91 6.13 -12.70 1.05
N ALA A 92 6.22 -11.63 1.85
CA ALA A 92 6.54 -10.29 1.38
C ALA A 92 7.98 -10.24 0.82
N ILE A 93 8.95 -10.84 1.50
CA ILE A 93 10.34 -10.92 1.04
C ILE A 93 10.41 -11.67 -0.29
N ALA A 94 9.80 -12.86 -0.37
CA ALA A 94 9.74 -13.65 -1.60
C ALA A 94 9.05 -12.88 -2.74
N GLY A 95 7.96 -12.17 -2.45
CA GLY A 95 7.25 -11.32 -3.39
C GLY A 95 8.13 -10.21 -3.98
N VAL A 96 8.98 -9.58 -3.16
CA VAL A 96 9.95 -8.57 -3.64
C VAL A 96 10.98 -9.19 -4.58
N TYR A 97 11.49 -10.39 -4.29
CA TYR A 97 12.42 -11.07 -5.19
C TYR A 97 11.76 -11.50 -6.50
N LEU A 98 10.55 -12.04 -6.44
CA LEU A 98 9.74 -12.39 -7.61
C LEU A 98 9.43 -11.15 -8.46
N ASN A 99 9.16 -10.01 -7.83
CA ASN A 99 8.89 -8.75 -8.53
C ASN A 99 10.05 -8.31 -9.43
N LYS A 100 11.31 -8.55 -9.00
CA LYS A 100 12.50 -8.22 -9.82
C LYS A 100 12.60 -9.04 -11.11
N LEU A 101 11.91 -10.17 -11.18
CA LEU A 101 11.88 -11.03 -12.37
C LEU A 101 10.79 -10.60 -13.36
N LEU A 102 9.87 -9.71 -12.96
CA LEU A 102 8.76 -9.27 -13.79
C LEU A 102 9.13 -8.02 -14.60
N GLN A 103 8.79 -8.05 -15.89
CA GLN A 103 8.81 -6.86 -16.74
C GLN A 103 7.69 -5.89 -16.35
N ILE A 104 7.84 -4.62 -16.73
CA ILE A 104 6.93 -3.54 -16.32
C ILE A 104 5.49 -3.82 -16.75
N ASP A 105 5.29 -4.28 -17.98
CA ASP A 105 3.96 -4.56 -18.53
C ASP A 105 3.27 -5.70 -17.79
N SER A 106 4.00 -6.81 -17.57
CA SER A 106 3.50 -7.96 -16.82
C SER A 106 3.16 -7.61 -15.37
N PHE A 107 4.00 -6.81 -14.70
CA PHE A 107 3.71 -6.33 -13.36
C PHE A 107 2.45 -5.46 -13.34
N THR A 108 2.30 -4.57 -14.31
CA THR A 108 1.15 -3.65 -14.40
C THR A 108 -0.15 -4.42 -14.57
N LEU A 109 -0.18 -5.41 -15.48
CA LEU A 109 -1.34 -6.27 -15.70
C LEU A 109 -1.68 -7.07 -14.43
N LEU A 110 -0.69 -7.72 -13.82
CA LEU A 110 -0.88 -8.54 -12.63
C LEU A 110 -1.37 -7.71 -11.44
N PHE A 111 -0.77 -6.53 -11.25
CA PHE A 111 -1.16 -5.60 -10.19
C PHE A 111 -2.57 -5.04 -10.41
N GLY A 112 -2.92 -4.71 -11.66
CA GLY A 112 -4.28 -4.27 -12.01
C GLY A 112 -5.33 -5.34 -11.73
N LEU A 113 -5.07 -6.59 -12.11
CA LEU A 113 -5.96 -7.73 -11.83
C LEU A 113 -6.10 -7.97 -10.32
N PHE A 114 -4.99 -7.93 -9.58
CA PHE A 114 -4.99 -8.04 -8.12
C PHE A 114 -5.86 -6.95 -7.49
N GLN A 115 -5.71 -5.70 -7.95
CA GLN A 115 -6.48 -4.57 -7.45
C GLN A 115 -7.98 -4.72 -7.72
N LEU A 116 -8.38 -5.18 -8.90
CA LEU A 116 -9.77 -5.47 -9.24
C LEU A 116 -10.35 -6.57 -8.34
N ALA A 117 -9.59 -7.64 -8.11
CA ALA A 117 -10.00 -8.72 -7.22
C ALA A 117 -10.17 -8.25 -5.76
N MET A 118 -9.28 -7.38 -5.28
CA MET A 118 -9.41 -6.76 -3.95
C MET A 118 -10.64 -5.87 -3.86
N PHE A 119 -10.93 -5.10 -4.91
CA PHE A 119 -12.13 -4.26 -4.95
C PHE A 119 -13.42 -5.08 -4.88
N THR A 120 -13.46 -6.28 -5.48
CA THR A 120 -14.64 -7.16 -5.39
C THR A 120 -14.77 -7.89 -4.06
N LEU A 121 -13.67 -8.02 -3.30
CA LEU A 121 -13.66 -8.71 -2.00
C LEU A 121 -14.07 -7.80 -0.84
N MET A 122 -13.80 -6.50 -0.97
CA MET A 122 -14.16 -5.46 0.01
C MET A 122 -15.63 -5.05 -0.09
#